data_AF-A0ABD2GBC4-F1
#
_entry.id   AF-A0ABD2GBC4-F1
#
_cell.length_a   1.000
_cell.length_b   1.000
_cell.length_c   1.000
_cell.angle_alpha   90.00
_cell.angle_beta   90.00
_cell.angle_gamma   90.00
#
_symmetry.space_group_name_H-M   'P 1'
#
loop_
_entity.id
_entity.type
_entity.pdbx_description
1 polymer ?
#
loop_
_entity_poly.entity_id
_entity_poly.type
_entity_poly.pdbx_seq_one_letter_code
_entity_poly.pdbx_strand_id
1 'polypeptide(L)'
;MELIDFNSTEEDPPINFFLSSLEEQIRVELHDSKARLTPSKSEGRVHLEIQEDLLANLLDHLQERREDDKCSPKQEGMQKEICSLQAHFTESVSEVEYLKSQLIKVRPMLRKAQEDLVQQTATNKVQQMTLERMKAEKDALQSELRAIRPTLGVAKTHVELELESYLELERAKTRKITTALKKAEDLLATERLRFQQEIKTLQDVKHQTSTNKEQQMALEHIKAENKALQSELCVLRPMLGVAKTNVELELESYLELERGESRKITTALKKAEDLLATERLQFKQEITDLQDLKHQTSLNKDKQLTLAHMKAEHEALQSELCAIRPMLVVSNTNPELERGETRKITTALKKAEDLLATERLRFQQEIKTLQDVKHQTSTNKEQQMALEHIKAENKALQSELCVLRPMLGVAKTNVELELESYLKLERGETRKITTALKKAEDLLATERLQFKQEITDLQDLKHQTFP
;
A
#
# COMPACT_ATOMS: atom_id res chain seq x y z
N MET A 1 7.82 -105.86 91.68
CA MET A 1 6.89 -105.81 92.83
C MET A 1 5.84 -106.86 92.56
N GLU A 2 6.17 -108.13 92.81
CA GLU A 2 6.23 -108.83 94.11
C GLU A 2 4.95 -109.63 94.33
N LEU A 3 5.11 -110.94 94.17
CA LEU A 3 4.26 -112.03 94.65
C LEU A 3 4.29 -112.06 96.17
N ILE A 4 3.17 -112.37 96.82
CA ILE A 4 3.18 -113.04 98.13
C ILE A 4 2.07 -114.11 98.13
N ASP A 5 2.54 -115.36 98.21
CA ASP A 5 1.81 -116.57 98.60
C ASP A 5 1.58 -116.64 100.11
N PHE A 6 0.53 -117.34 100.54
CA PHE A 6 0.43 -117.91 101.89
C PHE A 6 -0.19 -119.32 101.85
N ASN A 7 0.68 -120.32 102.07
CA ASN A 7 0.43 -121.65 102.62
C ASN A 7 0.02 -121.51 104.12
N SER A 8 -0.61 -122.41 104.88
CA SER A 8 -0.89 -123.86 104.86
C SER A 8 -1.47 -124.20 106.24
N THR A 9 -2.32 -125.24 106.40
CA THR A 9 -2.18 -126.26 107.47
C THR A 9 -3.20 -127.41 107.31
N GLU A 10 -2.67 -128.64 107.25
CA GLU A 10 -3.38 -129.92 107.35
C GLU A 10 -3.64 -130.30 108.83
N GLU A 11 -4.84 -130.77 109.15
CA GLU A 11 -5.14 -131.67 110.28
C GLU A 11 -6.04 -132.82 109.76
N ASP A 12 -5.66 -134.05 110.08
CA ASP A 12 -6.37 -135.33 109.82
C ASP A 12 -7.56 -135.53 110.83
N PRO A 13 -8.51 -136.48 110.64
CA PRO A 13 -9.60 -136.55 109.66
C PRO A 13 -10.99 -136.74 110.36
N PRO A 14 -12.13 -136.66 109.65
CA PRO A 14 -13.31 -137.43 110.06
C PRO A 14 -13.90 -138.24 108.90
N ILE A 15 -14.15 -139.52 109.15
CA ILE A 15 -14.89 -140.44 108.26
C ILE A 15 -16.17 -139.75 107.78
N ASN A 16 -16.20 -139.44 106.49
CA ASN A 16 -17.09 -138.45 105.92
C ASN A 16 -18.50 -139.03 105.75
N PHE A 17 -19.43 -138.62 106.62
CA PHE A 17 -20.87 -138.99 106.62
C PHE A 17 -21.52 -138.94 105.23
N PHE A 18 -21.02 -138.07 104.36
CA PHE A 18 -21.48 -137.92 102.97
C PHE A 18 -21.31 -139.18 102.12
N LEU A 19 -20.27 -139.99 102.35
CA LEU A 19 -20.04 -141.19 101.54
C LEU A 19 -21.08 -142.27 101.80
N SER A 20 -21.50 -142.47 103.05
CA SER A 20 -22.53 -143.46 103.38
C SER A 20 -23.89 -143.08 102.81
N SER A 21 -24.24 -141.78 102.84
CA SER A 21 -25.50 -141.31 102.25
C SER A 21 -25.49 -141.40 100.72
N LEU A 22 -24.34 -141.12 100.08
CA LEU A 22 -24.17 -141.25 98.63
C LEU A 22 -24.16 -142.73 98.20
N GLU A 23 -23.52 -143.60 98.98
CA GLU A 23 -23.51 -145.04 98.74
C GLU A 23 -24.93 -145.61 98.76
N GLU A 24 -25.75 -145.22 99.74
CA GLU A 24 -27.15 -145.65 99.81
C GLU A 24 -27.97 -145.11 98.63
N GLN A 25 -27.74 -143.86 98.22
CA GLN A 25 -28.41 -143.30 97.05
C GLN A 25 -28.03 -144.05 95.76
N ILE A 26 -26.75 -144.40 95.60
CA ILE A 26 -26.29 -145.21 94.47
C ILE A 26 -26.88 -146.62 94.50
N ARG A 27 -26.99 -147.26 95.68
CA ARG A 27 -27.68 -148.56 95.80
C ARG A 27 -29.14 -148.48 95.35
N VAL A 28 -29.83 -147.41 95.70
CA VAL A 28 -31.22 -147.20 95.31
C VAL A 28 -31.34 -146.95 93.80
N GLU A 29 -30.50 -146.07 93.24
CA GLU A 29 -30.57 -145.73 91.81
C GLU A 29 -30.12 -146.87 90.90
N LEU A 30 -29.07 -147.60 91.29
CA LEU A 30 -28.58 -148.75 90.52
C LEU A 30 -29.35 -150.03 90.82
N HIS A 31 -30.28 -149.99 91.79
CA HIS A 31 -30.97 -151.15 92.36
C HIS A 31 -30.03 -152.28 92.81
N ASP A 32 -28.78 -151.94 93.13
CA ASP A 32 -27.76 -152.86 93.60
C ASP A 32 -27.61 -152.72 95.12
N SER A 33 -28.27 -153.59 95.88
CA SER A 33 -28.16 -153.61 97.34
C SER A 33 -26.74 -153.86 97.87
N LYS A 34 -25.81 -154.33 97.01
CA LYS A 34 -24.41 -154.59 97.36
C LYS A 34 -23.47 -153.49 96.90
N ALA A 35 -23.94 -152.45 96.19
CA ALA A 35 -23.06 -151.39 95.73
C ALA A 35 -22.29 -150.77 96.90
N ARG A 36 -20.99 -150.58 96.75
CA ARG A 36 -20.15 -149.95 97.78
C ARG A 36 -19.33 -148.82 97.21
N LEU A 37 -19.21 -147.75 97.98
CA LEU A 37 -18.29 -146.67 97.70
C LEU A 37 -17.11 -146.78 98.65
N THR A 38 -15.92 -147.00 98.09
CA THR A 38 -14.69 -146.87 98.86
C THR A 38 -13.95 -145.60 98.45
N PRO A 39 -13.46 -144.79 99.40
CA PRO A 39 -12.69 -143.60 99.06
C PRO A 39 -11.44 -144.01 98.28
N SER A 40 -11.21 -143.32 97.16
CA SER A 40 -9.98 -143.47 96.38
C SER A 40 -8.83 -142.73 97.08
N LYS A 41 -7.59 -143.14 96.81
CA LYS A 41 -6.39 -142.36 97.21
C LYS A 41 -6.28 -141.01 96.48
N SER A 42 -7.02 -140.83 95.38
CA SER A 42 -7.11 -139.55 94.69
C SER A 42 -8.24 -138.71 95.30
N GLU A 43 -7.87 -137.54 95.82
CA GLU A 43 -8.81 -136.59 96.41
C GLU A 43 -9.98 -136.30 95.45
N GLY A 44 -11.21 -136.32 95.98
CA GLY A 44 -12.44 -136.09 95.23
C GLY A 44 -12.95 -137.27 94.38
N ARG A 45 -12.32 -138.46 94.43
CA ARG A 45 -12.78 -139.65 93.70
C ARG A 45 -13.16 -140.79 94.66
N VAL A 46 -14.15 -141.57 94.26
CA VAL A 46 -14.60 -142.79 94.97
C VAL A 46 -14.61 -143.96 94.00
N HIS A 47 -14.23 -145.14 94.49
CA HIS A 47 -14.38 -146.38 93.75
C HIS A 47 -15.77 -146.94 94.03
N LEU A 48 -16.55 -147.07 92.97
CA LEU A 48 -17.84 -147.72 93.01
C LEU A 48 -17.68 -149.18 92.62
N GLU A 49 -17.91 -150.07 93.58
CA GLU A 49 -18.03 -151.50 93.34
C GLU A 49 -19.51 -151.84 93.16
N ILE A 50 -19.87 -152.35 91.99
CA ILE A 50 -21.23 -152.78 91.65
C ILE A 50 -21.19 -154.17 91.02
N GLN A 51 -22.30 -154.90 91.12
CA GLN A 51 -22.42 -156.21 90.48
C GLN A 51 -22.40 -156.07 88.95
N GLU A 52 -21.58 -156.90 88.30
CA GLU A 52 -21.27 -156.81 86.87
C GLU A 52 -22.49 -157.01 85.97
N ASP A 53 -23.44 -157.84 86.38
CA ASP A 53 -24.71 -158.09 85.69
C ASP A 53 -25.64 -156.85 85.70
N LEU A 54 -25.56 -156.01 86.72
CA LEU A 54 -26.30 -154.74 86.78
C LEU A 54 -25.59 -153.62 86.01
N LEU A 55 -24.24 -153.64 85.97
CA LEU A 55 -23.46 -152.70 85.16
C LEU A 55 -23.77 -152.84 83.66
N ALA A 56 -23.95 -154.07 83.17
CA ALA A 56 -24.33 -154.32 81.78
C ALA A 56 -25.67 -153.66 81.42
N ASN A 57 -26.68 -153.78 82.29
CA ASN A 57 -28.00 -153.15 82.08
C ASN A 57 -27.91 -151.62 82.07
N LEU A 58 -27.09 -151.03 82.96
CA LEU A 58 -26.92 -149.57 82.99
C LEU A 58 -26.20 -149.06 81.72
N LEU A 59 -25.23 -149.81 81.22
CA LEU A 59 -24.52 -149.47 79.99
C LEU A 59 -25.42 -149.58 78.77
N ASP A 60 -26.27 -150.61 78.68
CA ASP A 60 -27.27 -150.72 77.62
C ASP A 60 -28.27 -149.55 77.65
N HIS A 61 -28.74 -149.13 78.84
CA HIS A 61 -29.61 -147.96 78.98
C HIS A 61 -28.94 -146.64 78.58
N LEU A 62 -27.63 -146.48 78.87
CA LEU A 62 -26.85 -145.31 78.43
C LEU A 62 -26.51 -145.33 76.94
N GLN A 63 -26.50 -146.51 76.32
CA GLN A 63 -26.27 -146.68 74.89
C GLN A 63 -27.55 -146.46 74.08
N GLU A 64 -28.71 -146.90 74.59
CA GLU A 64 -30.03 -146.59 74.04
C GLU A 64 -30.30 -145.07 74.04
N ARG A 65 -29.81 -144.35 75.06
CA ARG A 65 -29.89 -142.87 75.13
C ARG A 65 -29.01 -142.12 74.13
N ARG A 66 -27.98 -142.76 73.55
CA ARG A 66 -27.07 -142.13 72.58
C ARG A 66 -27.57 -142.21 71.15
N GLU A 67 -28.45 -143.16 70.82
CA GLU A 67 -28.97 -143.32 69.46
C GLU A 67 -30.24 -142.50 69.18
N ASP A 68 -30.91 -142.00 70.23
CA ASP A 68 -32.07 -141.10 70.12
C ASP A 68 -31.72 -139.59 70.22
N ASP A 69 -30.44 -139.23 70.29
CA ASP A 69 -29.97 -137.84 70.31
C ASP A 69 -29.95 -137.24 68.87
N LYS A 70 -31.10 -137.34 68.20
CA LYS A 70 -31.47 -136.45 67.11
C LYS A 70 -31.60 -135.05 67.73
N CYS A 71 -30.57 -134.25 67.53
CA CYS A 71 -30.49 -132.80 67.77
C CYS A 71 -31.89 -132.15 67.86
N SER A 72 -32.30 -131.72 69.05
CA SER A 72 -33.64 -131.16 69.23
C SER A 72 -33.83 -129.87 68.41
N PRO A 73 -35.04 -129.59 67.88
CA PRO A 73 -35.31 -128.40 67.06
C PRO A 73 -34.92 -127.06 67.72
N LYS A 74 -34.82 -127.04 69.05
CA LYS A 74 -34.47 -125.86 69.84
C LYS A 74 -32.98 -125.50 69.73
N GLN A 75 -32.10 -126.49 69.69
CA GLN A 75 -30.66 -126.27 69.54
C GLN A 75 -30.31 -125.84 68.11
N GLU A 76 -30.98 -126.41 67.11
CA GLU A 76 -30.86 -126.00 65.72
C GLU A 76 -31.43 -124.58 65.49
N GLY A 77 -32.48 -124.19 66.23
CA GLY A 77 -33.00 -122.81 66.26
C GLY A 77 -31.99 -121.81 66.82
N MET A 78 -31.37 -122.11 67.96
CA MET A 78 -30.30 -121.26 68.52
C MET A 78 -29.08 -121.20 67.62
N GLN A 79 -28.69 -122.31 66.98
CA GLN A 79 -27.59 -122.33 66.03
C GLN A 79 -27.88 -121.42 64.82
N LYS A 80 -29.12 -121.47 64.29
CA LYS A 80 -29.57 -120.57 63.21
C LYS A 80 -29.56 -119.10 63.63
N GLU A 81 -30.00 -118.80 64.84
CA GLU A 81 -29.99 -117.45 65.39
C GLU A 81 -28.56 -116.92 65.61
N ILE A 82 -27.65 -117.77 66.12
CA ILE A 82 -26.22 -117.45 66.24
C ILE A 82 -25.62 -117.18 64.86
N CYS A 83 -25.89 -118.01 63.85
CA CYS A 83 -25.42 -117.77 62.49
C CYS A 83 -26.01 -116.49 61.88
N SER A 84 -27.28 -116.17 62.16
CA SER A 84 -27.92 -114.92 61.71
C SER A 84 -27.31 -113.69 62.38
N LEU A 85 -27.06 -113.74 63.69
CA LEU A 85 -26.39 -112.67 64.43
C LEU A 85 -24.93 -112.49 63.98
N GLN A 86 -24.22 -113.58 63.69
CA GLN A 86 -22.87 -113.53 63.12
C GLN A 86 -22.90 -112.88 61.73
N ALA A 87 -23.86 -113.22 60.87
CA ALA A 87 -24.02 -112.60 59.57
C ALA A 87 -24.30 -111.09 59.69
N HIS A 88 -25.23 -110.69 60.56
CA HIS A 88 -25.50 -109.27 60.85
C HIS A 88 -24.29 -108.54 61.44
N PHE A 89 -23.51 -109.19 62.29
CA PHE A 89 -22.29 -108.61 62.84
C PHE A 89 -21.24 -108.40 61.75
N THR A 90 -21.04 -109.39 60.86
CA THR A 90 -20.11 -109.24 59.73
C THR A 90 -20.54 -108.17 58.74
N GLU A 91 -21.85 -108.06 58.46
CA GLU A 91 -22.42 -107.02 57.61
C GLU A 91 -22.22 -105.63 58.24
N SER A 92 -22.54 -105.49 59.52
CA SER A 92 -22.34 -104.24 60.28
C SER A 92 -20.86 -103.83 60.34
N VAL A 93 -19.95 -104.79 60.53
CA VAL A 93 -18.50 -104.53 60.51
C VAL A 93 -18.06 -104.04 59.13
N SER A 94 -18.54 -104.67 58.05
CA SER A 94 -18.23 -104.23 56.68
C SER A 94 -18.79 -102.83 56.36
N GLU A 95 -19.99 -102.50 56.87
CA GLU A 95 -20.58 -101.17 56.73
C GLU A 95 -19.77 -100.12 57.50
N VAL A 96 -19.31 -100.45 58.71
CA VAL A 96 -18.42 -99.57 59.50
C VAL A 96 -17.08 -99.35 58.80
N GLU A 97 -16.47 -100.39 58.22
CA GLU A 97 -15.23 -100.25 57.45
C GLU A 97 -15.41 -99.42 56.18
N TYR A 98 -16.54 -99.59 55.49
CA TYR A 98 -16.92 -98.76 54.35
C TYR A 98 -17.09 -97.30 54.76
N LEU A 99 -17.84 -97.02 55.83
CA LEU A 99 -18.03 -95.66 56.36
C LEU A 99 -16.73 -95.04 56.86
N LYS A 100 -15.84 -95.81 57.50
CA LYS A 100 -14.48 -95.36 57.86
C LYS A 100 -13.68 -95.01 56.63
N SER A 101 -13.74 -95.83 55.58
CA SER A 101 -13.06 -95.56 54.30
C SER A 101 -13.60 -94.29 53.64
N GLN A 102 -14.91 -94.06 53.69
CA GLN A 102 -15.52 -92.81 53.22
C GLN A 102 -15.09 -91.61 54.07
N LEU A 103 -15.04 -91.76 55.40
CA LEU A 103 -14.57 -90.71 56.31
C LEU A 103 -13.11 -90.34 56.05
N ILE A 104 -12.26 -91.34 55.77
CA ILE A 104 -10.85 -91.15 55.37
C ILE A 104 -10.76 -90.34 54.06
N LYS A 105 -11.66 -90.56 53.10
CA LYS A 105 -11.73 -89.79 51.85
C LYS A 105 -12.28 -88.37 52.05
N VAL A 106 -13.27 -88.20 52.92
CA VAL A 106 -13.92 -86.89 53.17
C VAL A 106 -13.01 -85.96 53.96
N ARG A 107 -12.23 -86.47 54.91
CA ARG A 107 -11.34 -85.67 55.76
C ARG A 107 -10.35 -84.77 55.00
N PRO A 108 -9.60 -85.24 53.98
CA PRO A 108 -8.71 -84.38 53.20
C PRO A 108 -9.50 -83.39 52.32
N MET A 109 -10.69 -83.75 51.82
CA MET A 109 -11.53 -82.82 51.08
C MET A 109 -12.01 -81.67 51.98
N LEU A 110 -12.43 -81.96 53.21
CA LEU A 110 -12.84 -80.95 54.17
C LEU A 110 -11.67 -80.05 54.58
N ARG A 111 -10.48 -80.63 54.82
CA ARG A 111 -9.27 -79.86 55.14
C ARG A 111 -8.90 -78.93 53.98
N LYS A 112 -8.91 -79.43 52.75
CA LYS A 112 -8.64 -78.64 51.54
C LYS A 112 -9.66 -77.51 51.39
N ALA A 113 -10.96 -77.79 51.55
CA ALA A 113 -11.99 -76.76 51.49
C ALA A 113 -11.81 -75.68 52.58
N GLN A 114 -11.35 -76.07 53.77
CA GLN A 114 -11.03 -75.12 54.85
C GLN A 114 -9.80 -74.26 54.50
N GLU A 115 -8.76 -74.84 53.94
CA GLU A 115 -7.56 -74.12 53.45
C GLU A 115 -7.93 -73.14 52.33
N ASP A 116 -8.72 -73.59 51.35
CA ASP A 116 -9.21 -72.77 50.23
C ASP A 116 -10.05 -71.59 50.74
N LEU A 117 -10.91 -71.79 51.74
CA LEU A 117 -11.72 -70.73 52.34
C LEU A 117 -10.85 -69.70 53.08
N VAL A 118 -9.82 -70.14 53.81
CA VAL A 118 -8.86 -69.24 54.48
C VAL A 118 -8.09 -68.43 53.44
N GLN A 119 -7.62 -69.07 52.37
CA GLN A 119 -6.91 -68.40 51.29
C GLN A 119 -7.81 -67.39 50.58
N GLN A 120 -9.07 -67.73 50.30
CA GLN A 120 -10.05 -66.82 49.69
C GLN A 120 -10.38 -65.64 50.60
N THR A 121 -10.45 -65.86 51.91
CA THR A 121 -10.66 -64.78 52.88
C THR A 121 -9.46 -63.82 52.89
N ALA A 122 -8.24 -64.34 52.81
CA ALA A 122 -7.03 -63.53 52.73
C ALA A 122 -6.96 -62.73 51.41
N THR A 123 -7.28 -63.34 50.26
CA THR A 123 -7.28 -62.64 48.97
C THR A 123 -8.36 -61.57 48.90
N ASN A 124 -9.56 -61.84 49.41
CA ASN A 124 -10.63 -60.84 49.49
C ASN A 124 -10.23 -59.64 50.35
N LYS A 125 -9.55 -59.87 51.48
CA LYS A 125 -9.04 -58.79 52.34
C LYS A 125 -7.99 -57.93 51.63
N VAL A 126 -7.08 -58.56 50.86
CA VAL A 126 -6.10 -57.83 50.05
C VAL A 126 -6.82 -56.99 48.99
N GLN A 127 -7.76 -57.56 48.23
CA GLN A 127 -8.53 -56.85 47.22
C GLN A 127 -9.32 -55.67 47.79
N GLN A 128 -9.90 -55.82 48.97
CA GLN A 128 -10.59 -54.74 49.67
C GLN A 128 -9.62 -53.59 50.00
N MET A 129 -8.43 -53.88 50.54
CA MET A 129 -7.42 -52.86 50.80
C MET A 129 -6.95 -52.17 49.51
N THR A 130 -6.82 -52.88 48.39
CA THR A 130 -6.47 -52.28 47.10
C THR A 130 -7.57 -51.35 46.59
N LEU A 131 -8.85 -51.72 46.75
CA LEU A 131 -9.99 -50.87 46.38
C LEU A 131 -10.05 -49.60 47.22
N GLU A 132 -9.83 -49.70 48.52
CA GLU A 132 -9.77 -48.54 49.42
C GLU A 132 -8.61 -47.60 49.06
N ARG A 133 -7.44 -48.15 48.73
CA ARG A 133 -6.29 -47.37 48.24
C ARG A 133 -6.62 -46.64 46.94
N MET A 134 -7.18 -47.33 45.94
CA MET A 134 -7.55 -46.70 44.66
C MET A 134 -8.63 -45.62 44.82
N LYS A 135 -9.56 -45.82 45.76
CA LYS A 135 -10.58 -44.81 46.07
C LYS A 135 -9.95 -43.55 46.67
N ALA A 136 -9.03 -43.71 47.62
CA ALA A 136 -8.29 -42.59 48.19
C ALA A 136 -7.44 -41.85 47.14
N GLU A 137 -6.78 -42.58 46.25
CA GLU A 137 -5.99 -42.00 45.15
C GLU A 137 -6.87 -41.23 44.15
N LYS A 138 -8.02 -41.80 43.77
CA LYS A 138 -9.01 -41.12 42.93
C LYS A 138 -9.49 -39.81 43.56
N ASP A 139 -9.81 -39.83 44.85
CA ASP A 139 -10.30 -38.66 45.58
C ASP A 139 -9.19 -37.59 45.69
N ALA A 140 -7.94 -38.01 45.93
CA ALA A 140 -6.77 -37.13 45.93
C ALA A 140 -6.56 -36.46 44.57
N LEU A 141 -6.50 -37.23 43.48
CA LEU A 141 -6.37 -36.71 42.11
C LEU A 141 -7.53 -35.79 41.73
N GLN A 142 -8.76 -36.12 42.15
CA GLN A 142 -9.92 -35.28 41.90
C GLN A 142 -9.84 -33.95 42.66
N SER A 143 -9.25 -33.95 43.86
CA SER A 143 -8.99 -32.72 44.62
C SER A 143 -7.90 -31.85 43.98
N GLU A 144 -6.82 -32.45 43.48
CA GLU A 144 -5.77 -31.75 42.74
C GLU A 144 -6.30 -31.14 41.44
N LEU A 145 -7.15 -31.87 40.70
CA LEU A 145 -7.81 -31.33 39.50
C LEU A 145 -8.71 -30.12 39.82
N ARG A 146 -9.39 -30.11 40.98
CA ARG A 146 -10.15 -28.92 41.42
C ARG A 146 -9.23 -27.75 41.75
N ALA A 147 -8.05 -28.01 42.31
CA ALA A 147 -7.08 -26.98 42.64
C ALA A 147 -6.40 -26.37 41.40
N ILE A 148 -6.14 -27.17 40.36
CA ILE A 148 -5.49 -26.72 39.11
C ILE A 148 -6.47 -25.99 38.17
N ARG A 149 -7.76 -26.32 38.20
CA ARG A 149 -8.77 -25.68 37.34
C ARG A 149 -8.76 -24.13 37.41
N PRO A 150 -8.75 -23.47 38.58
CA PRO A 150 -8.71 -22.02 38.65
C PRO A 150 -7.37 -21.43 38.18
N THR A 151 -6.23 -22.07 38.44
CA THR A 151 -4.92 -21.57 37.95
C THR A 151 -4.84 -21.61 36.43
N LEU A 152 -5.40 -22.67 35.81
CA LEU A 152 -5.56 -22.75 34.36
C LEU A 152 -6.48 -21.65 33.81
N GLY A 153 -7.56 -21.32 34.53
CA GLY A 153 -8.45 -20.21 34.19
C GLY A 153 -7.72 -18.86 34.18
N VAL A 154 -6.93 -18.59 35.23
CA VAL A 154 -6.11 -17.37 35.34
C VAL A 154 -5.07 -17.31 34.21
N ALA A 155 -4.35 -18.40 33.97
CA ALA A 155 -3.37 -18.48 32.90
C ALA A 155 -4.00 -18.22 31.52
N LYS A 156 -5.19 -18.79 31.25
CA LYS A 156 -5.95 -18.52 30.02
C LYS A 156 -6.30 -17.04 29.87
N THR A 157 -6.83 -16.41 30.93
CA THR A 157 -7.16 -14.98 30.88
C THR A 157 -5.93 -14.09 30.74
N HIS A 158 -4.78 -14.48 31.30
CA HIS A 158 -3.53 -13.73 31.16
C HIS A 158 -3.04 -13.76 29.72
N VAL A 159 -3.04 -14.93 29.07
CA VAL A 159 -2.69 -15.07 27.65
C VAL A 159 -3.65 -14.28 26.76
N GLU A 160 -4.96 -14.30 27.05
CA GLU A 160 -5.96 -13.50 26.32
C GLU A 160 -5.70 -11.99 26.45
N LEU A 161 -5.34 -11.50 27.64
CA LEU A 161 -5.00 -10.08 27.88
C LEU A 161 -3.68 -9.67 27.19
N GLU A 162 -2.65 -10.52 27.22
CA GLU A 162 -1.39 -10.28 26.50
C GLU A 162 -1.62 -10.23 24.99
N LEU A 163 -2.46 -11.12 24.46
CA LEU A 163 -2.83 -11.13 23.05
C LEU A 163 -3.60 -9.86 22.66
N GLU A 164 -4.58 -9.43 23.45
CA GLU A 164 -5.32 -8.18 23.17
C GLU A 164 -4.41 -6.95 23.26
N SER A 165 -3.48 -6.91 24.23
CA SER A 165 -2.46 -5.87 24.36
C SER A 165 -1.56 -5.80 23.11
N TYR A 166 -1.10 -6.95 22.61
CA TYR A 166 -0.32 -7.04 21.38
C TYR A 166 -1.12 -6.57 20.16
N LEU A 167 -2.39 -6.98 20.04
CA LEU A 167 -3.27 -6.54 18.95
C LEU A 167 -3.51 -5.04 18.99
N GLU A 168 -3.69 -4.42 20.16
CA GLU A 168 -3.87 -2.97 20.27
C GLU A 168 -2.57 -2.22 19.91
N LEU A 169 -1.40 -2.76 20.27
CA LEU A 169 -0.10 -2.22 19.84
C LEU A 169 0.04 -2.26 18.31
N GLU A 170 -0.31 -3.37 17.67
CA GLU A 170 -0.28 -3.49 16.20
C GLU A 170 -1.29 -2.54 15.54
N ARG A 171 -2.53 -2.43 16.06
CA ARG A 171 -3.51 -1.43 15.58
C ARG A 171 -2.95 -0.01 15.69
N ALA A 172 -2.27 0.33 16.79
CA ALA A 172 -1.64 1.64 16.96
C ALA A 172 -0.51 1.88 15.95
N LYS A 173 0.33 0.87 15.66
CA LYS A 173 1.36 0.94 14.60
C LYS A 173 0.72 1.12 13.22
N THR A 174 -0.32 0.37 12.89
CA THR A 174 -1.05 0.51 11.62
C THR A 174 -1.59 1.93 11.48
N ARG A 175 -2.24 2.49 12.51
CA ARG A 175 -2.72 3.89 12.50
C ARG A 175 -1.59 4.88 12.20
N LYS A 176 -0.43 4.74 12.85
CA LYS A 176 0.75 5.60 12.60
C LYS A 176 1.22 5.49 11.13
N ILE A 177 1.36 4.29 10.60
CA ILE A 177 1.78 4.05 9.21
C ILE A 177 0.76 4.66 8.24
N THR A 178 -0.54 4.44 8.45
CA THR A 178 -1.60 5.02 7.60
C THR A 178 -1.56 6.56 7.61
N THR A 179 -1.35 7.18 8.77
CA THR A 179 -1.22 8.65 8.84
C THR A 179 0.02 9.17 8.13
N ALA A 180 1.15 8.46 8.21
CA ALA A 180 2.39 8.83 7.52
C ALA A 180 2.24 8.67 6.00
N LEU A 181 1.61 7.59 5.53
CA LEU A 181 1.31 7.36 4.12
C LEU A 181 0.43 8.47 3.54
N LYS A 182 -0.66 8.81 4.24
CA LYS A 182 -1.55 9.90 3.81
C LYS A 182 -0.80 11.23 3.67
N LYS A 183 0.06 11.56 4.64
CA LYS A 183 0.90 12.77 4.58
C LYS A 183 1.88 12.74 3.40
N ALA A 184 2.47 11.58 3.09
CA ALA A 184 3.35 11.42 1.94
C ALA A 184 2.60 11.56 0.61
N GLU A 185 1.37 11.03 0.51
CA GLU A 185 0.49 11.19 -0.65
C GLU A 185 0.12 12.66 -0.88
N ASP A 186 -0.24 13.39 0.18
CA ASP A 186 -0.57 14.82 0.11
C ASP A 186 0.65 15.65 -0.35
N LEU A 187 1.84 15.35 0.16
CA LEU A 187 3.09 16.00 -0.28
C LEU A 187 3.38 15.72 -1.76
N LEU A 188 3.24 14.46 -2.20
CA LEU A 188 3.44 14.08 -3.60
C LEU A 188 2.42 14.75 -4.52
N ALA A 189 1.16 14.88 -4.10
CA ALA A 189 0.14 15.62 -4.85
C ALA A 189 0.51 17.11 -4.99
N THR A 190 1.05 17.71 -3.93
CA THR A 190 1.49 19.11 -3.92
C THR A 190 2.69 19.31 -4.87
N GLU A 191 3.67 18.40 -4.86
CA GLU A 191 4.80 18.44 -5.80
C GLU A 191 4.37 18.25 -7.26
N ARG A 192 3.45 17.32 -7.52
CA ARG A 192 2.89 17.12 -8.87
C ARG A 192 2.22 18.37 -9.41
N LEU A 193 1.45 19.08 -8.59
CA LEU A 193 0.84 20.35 -8.96
C LEU A 193 1.90 21.41 -9.28
N ARG A 194 2.94 21.52 -8.44
CA ARG A 194 4.07 22.43 -8.67
C ARG A 194 4.78 22.13 -9.99
N PHE A 195 5.07 20.86 -10.29
CA PHE A 195 5.69 20.48 -11.56
C PHE A 195 4.80 20.77 -12.76
N GLN A 196 3.49 20.58 -12.65
CA GLN A 196 2.54 20.96 -13.71
C GLN A 196 2.56 22.47 -13.97
N GLN A 197 2.59 23.29 -12.91
CA GLN A 197 2.73 24.74 -13.03
C GLN A 197 4.07 25.12 -13.69
N GLU A 198 5.17 24.49 -13.28
CA GLU A 198 6.49 24.72 -13.87
C GLU A 198 6.52 24.37 -15.37
N ILE A 199 5.95 23.22 -15.76
CA ILE A 199 5.81 22.83 -17.16
C ILE A 199 5.01 23.88 -17.95
N LYS A 200 3.90 24.37 -17.40
CA LYS A 200 3.10 25.42 -18.05
C LYS A 200 3.90 26.71 -18.23
N THR A 201 4.61 27.17 -17.19
CA THR A 201 5.45 28.36 -17.28
C THR A 201 6.59 28.21 -18.31
N LEU A 202 7.20 27.02 -18.40
CA LEU A 202 8.24 26.73 -19.39
C LEU A 202 7.68 26.72 -20.82
N GLN A 203 6.45 26.23 -21.01
CA GLN A 203 5.76 26.31 -22.29
C GLN A 203 5.48 27.77 -22.68
N ASP A 204 5.00 28.59 -21.74
CA ASP A 204 4.74 30.02 -21.97
C ASP A 204 6.05 30.76 -22.34
N VAL A 205 7.15 30.50 -21.61
CA VAL A 205 8.47 31.06 -21.93
C VAL A 205 8.95 30.60 -23.31
N LYS A 206 8.74 29.34 -23.68
CA LYS A 206 9.10 28.82 -25.01
C LYS A 206 8.31 29.54 -26.12
N HIS A 207 7.01 29.72 -25.94
CA HIS A 207 6.17 30.46 -26.88
C HIS A 207 6.65 31.91 -27.01
N GLN A 208 6.86 32.61 -25.89
CA GLN A 208 7.37 33.98 -25.88
C GLN A 208 8.73 34.10 -26.57
N THR A 209 9.63 33.13 -26.35
CA THR A 209 10.96 33.13 -26.98
C THR A 209 10.86 32.94 -28.49
N SER A 210 9.91 32.10 -28.97
CA SER A 210 9.63 31.95 -30.40
C SER A 210 9.12 33.26 -31.01
N THR A 211 8.15 33.91 -30.36
CA THR A 211 7.59 35.18 -30.82
C THR A 211 8.64 36.29 -30.83
N ASN A 212 9.49 36.35 -29.80
CA ASN A 212 10.61 37.30 -29.74
C ASN A 212 11.62 37.05 -30.88
N LYS A 213 11.88 35.78 -31.22
CA LYS A 213 12.78 35.43 -32.33
C LYS A 213 12.19 35.85 -33.67
N GLU A 214 10.88 35.66 -33.89
CA GLU A 214 10.18 36.15 -35.08
C GLU A 214 10.21 37.67 -35.19
N GLN A 215 9.94 38.38 -34.09
CA GLN A 215 10.04 39.83 -34.03
C GLN A 215 11.46 40.33 -34.31
N GLN A 216 12.48 39.64 -33.79
CA GLN A 216 13.88 39.96 -34.06
C GLN A 216 14.23 39.78 -35.53
N MET A 217 13.80 38.68 -36.16
CA MET A 217 14.01 38.46 -37.60
C MET A 217 13.30 39.53 -38.44
N ALA A 218 12.07 39.92 -38.07
CA ALA A 218 11.35 41.00 -38.73
C ALA A 218 12.06 42.36 -38.59
N LEU A 219 12.60 42.66 -37.40
CA LEU A 219 13.38 43.87 -37.15
C LEU A 219 14.67 43.90 -37.99
N GLU A 220 15.36 42.77 -38.11
CA GLU A 220 16.57 42.64 -38.94
C GLU A 220 16.24 42.82 -40.43
N HIS A 221 15.12 42.29 -40.90
CA HIS A 221 14.62 42.52 -42.26
C HIS A 221 14.37 44.01 -42.52
N ILE A 222 13.62 44.69 -41.65
CA ILE A 222 13.34 46.13 -41.77
C ILE A 222 14.64 46.95 -41.76
N LYS A 223 15.62 46.59 -40.92
CA LYS A 223 16.93 47.25 -40.90
C LYS A 223 17.69 47.07 -42.21
N ALA A 224 17.66 45.87 -42.79
CA ALA A 224 18.28 45.61 -44.10
C ALA A 224 17.60 46.42 -45.21
N GLU A 225 16.26 46.48 -45.23
CA GLU A 225 15.48 47.25 -46.19
C GLU A 225 15.74 48.76 -46.07
N ASN A 226 15.75 49.31 -44.85
CA ASN A 226 16.10 50.70 -44.60
C ASN A 226 17.53 51.02 -45.05
N LYS A 227 18.48 50.11 -44.85
CA LYS A 227 19.86 50.28 -45.34
C LYS A 227 19.93 50.29 -46.86
N ALA A 228 19.14 49.44 -47.53
CA ALA A 228 19.02 49.44 -49.00
C ALA A 228 18.40 50.76 -49.50
N LEU A 229 17.27 51.19 -48.94
CA LEU A 229 16.63 52.46 -49.27
C LEU A 229 17.55 53.66 -49.01
N GLN A 230 18.31 53.65 -47.92
CA GLN A 230 19.29 54.69 -47.63
C GLN A 230 20.41 54.73 -48.68
N SER A 231 20.85 53.57 -49.18
CA SER A 231 21.83 53.49 -50.27
C SER A 231 21.26 54.00 -51.60
N GLU A 232 19.99 53.70 -51.92
CA GLU A 232 19.31 54.26 -53.10
C GLU A 232 19.16 55.78 -53.01
N LEU A 233 18.74 56.29 -51.85
CA LEU A 233 18.67 57.74 -51.60
C LEU A 233 20.03 58.43 -51.72
N CYS A 234 21.12 57.76 -51.38
CA CYS A 234 22.48 58.27 -51.54
C CYS A 234 22.84 58.48 -53.02
N VAL A 235 22.34 57.62 -53.92
CA VAL A 235 22.55 57.74 -55.37
C VAL A 235 21.59 58.75 -56.00
N LEU A 236 20.32 58.77 -55.58
CA LEU A 236 19.32 59.69 -56.13
C LEU A 236 19.58 61.16 -55.74
N ARG A 237 20.13 61.42 -54.56
CA ARG A 237 20.42 62.80 -54.08
C ARG A 237 21.35 63.59 -55.02
N PRO A 238 22.52 63.09 -55.45
CA PRO A 238 23.37 63.79 -56.41
C PRO A 238 22.73 63.89 -57.79
N MET A 239 21.97 62.88 -58.24
CA MET A 239 21.23 62.97 -59.51
C MET A 239 20.20 64.11 -59.49
N LEU A 240 19.47 64.27 -58.38
CA LEU A 240 18.55 65.39 -58.19
C LEU A 240 19.29 66.73 -58.13
N GLY A 241 20.49 66.76 -57.52
CA GLY A 241 21.37 67.92 -57.55
C GLY A 241 21.75 68.34 -58.97
N VAL A 242 22.18 67.38 -59.80
CA VAL A 242 22.52 67.62 -61.22
C VAL A 242 21.30 68.06 -62.02
N ALA A 243 20.14 67.41 -61.82
CA ALA A 243 18.91 67.80 -62.49
C ALA A 243 18.50 69.24 -62.12
N LYS A 244 18.61 69.61 -60.84
CA LYS A 244 18.35 70.97 -60.37
C LYS A 244 19.30 71.99 -61.02
N THR A 245 20.60 71.72 -61.05
CA THR A 245 21.57 72.61 -61.70
C THR A 245 21.33 72.72 -63.20
N ASN A 246 20.93 71.63 -63.86
CA ASN A 246 20.61 71.67 -65.30
C ASN A 246 19.38 72.55 -65.57
N VAL A 247 18.32 72.43 -64.77
CA VAL A 247 17.14 73.29 -64.89
C VAL A 247 17.49 74.76 -64.60
N GLU A 248 18.32 75.04 -63.60
CA GLU A 248 18.80 76.41 -63.31
C GLU A 248 19.64 76.97 -64.47
N LEU A 249 20.50 76.17 -65.10
CA LEU A 249 21.29 76.56 -66.27
C LEU A 249 20.42 76.77 -67.52
N GLU A 250 19.42 75.92 -67.76
CA GLU A 250 18.44 76.10 -68.83
C GLU A 250 17.67 77.42 -68.63
N LEU A 251 17.22 77.68 -67.39
CA LEU A 251 16.51 78.91 -67.05
C LEU A 251 17.39 80.16 -67.25
N GLU A 252 18.65 80.14 -66.82
CA GLU A 252 19.58 81.25 -67.05
C GLU A 252 19.88 81.43 -68.54
N SER A 253 19.98 80.34 -69.31
CA SER A 253 20.14 80.41 -70.76
C SER A 253 18.93 81.06 -71.44
N TYR A 254 17.70 80.75 -71.00
CA TYR A 254 16.48 81.40 -71.48
C TYR A 254 16.46 82.90 -71.12
N LEU A 255 16.83 83.25 -69.88
CA LEU A 255 16.90 84.65 -69.45
C LEU A 255 17.95 85.44 -70.23
N GLU A 256 19.11 84.86 -70.53
CA GLU A 256 20.15 85.53 -71.32
C GLU A 256 19.73 85.75 -72.78
N LEU A 257 18.95 84.80 -73.34
CA LEU A 257 18.31 84.96 -74.64
C LEU A 257 17.33 86.15 -74.63
N GLU A 258 16.43 86.22 -73.65
CA GLU A 258 15.49 87.35 -73.48
C GLU A 258 16.20 88.68 -73.24
N ARG A 259 17.29 88.71 -72.46
CA ARG A 259 18.14 89.89 -72.30
C ARG A 259 18.80 90.28 -73.62
N GLY A 260 19.21 89.32 -74.44
CA GLY A 260 19.73 89.54 -75.78
C GLY A 260 18.70 90.18 -76.72
N GLU A 261 17.47 89.67 -76.72
CA GLU A 261 16.35 90.24 -77.48
C GLU A 261 15.96 91.62 -76.98
N SER A 262 15.88 91.81 -75.66
CA SER A 262 15.64 93.11 -75.04
C SER A 262 16.72 94.13 -75.43
N ARG A 263 18.00 93.73 -75.48
CA ARG A 263 19.10 94.57 -75.97
C ARG A 263 18.91 94.98 -77.44
N LYS A 264 18.49 94.05 -78.31
CA LYS A 264 18.18 94.35 -79.74
C LYS A 264 17.00 95.31 -79.88
N ILE A 265 15.95 95.12 -79.08
CA ILE A 265 14.77 96.01 -79.07
C ILE A 265 15.19 97.41 -78.59
N THR A 266 16.00 97.48 -77.52
CA THR A 266 16.47 98.76 -76.96
C THR A 266 17.37 99.51 -77.95
N THR A 267 18.28 98.83 -78.66
CA THR A 267 19.11 99.47 -79.69
C THR A 267 18.31 99.90 -80.90
N ALA A 268 17.31 99.13 -81.33
CA ALA A 268 16.38 99.53 -82.39
C ALA A 268 15.54 100.74 -81.99
N LEU A 269 15.02 100.78 -80.76
CA LEU A 269 14.30 101.91 -80.18
C LEU A 269 15.18 103.16 -80.16
N LYS A 270 16.41 103.06 -79.64
CA LYS A 270 17.35 104.19 -79.61
C LYS A 270 17.67 104.71 -81.01
N LYS A 271 17.88 103.82 -81.99
CA LYS A 271 18.11 104.21 -83.39
C LYS A 271 16.87 104.92 -83.98
N ALA A 272 15.66 104.45 -83.67
CA ALA A 272 14.42 105.10 -84.08
C ALA A 272 14.24 106.46 -83.41
N GLU A 273 14.60 106.60 -82.13
CA GLU A 273 14.61 107.87 -81.39
C GLU A 273 15.62 108.85 -81.99
N ASP A 274 16.83 108.41 -82.31
CA ASP A 274 17.86 109.23 -82.95
C ASP A 274 17.42 109.69 -84.35
N LEU A 275 16.80 108.80 -85.13
CA LEU A 275 16.21 109.14 -86.44
C LEU A 275 15.09 110.18 -86.29
N LEU A 276 14.17 109.98 -85.36
CA LEU A 276 13.12 110.95 -85.04
C LEU A 276 13.70 112.29 -84.55
N ALA A 277 14.79 112.27 -83.78
CA ALA A 277 15.46 113.48 -83.35
C ALA A 277 16.08 114.23 -84.55
N THR A 278 16.71 113.51 -85.49
CA THR A 278 17.21 114.11 -86.73
C THR A 278 16.10 114.65 -87.62
N GLU A 279 14.99 113.94 -87.78
CA GLU A 279 13.81 114.41 -88.52
C GLU A 279 13.21 115.65 -87.87
N ARG A 280 13.06 115.66 -86.53
CA ARG A 280 12.62 116.84 -85.78
C ARG A 280 13.56 118.03 -85.98
N LEU A 281 14.87 117.80 -86.04
CA LEU A 281 15.87 118.84 -86.29
C LEU A 281 15.75 119.37 -87.73
N GLN A 282 15.62 118.48 -88.72
CA GLN A 282 15.39 118.84 -90.12
C GLN A 282 14.10 119.64 -90.29
N PHE A 283 13.01 119.18 -89.69
CA PHE A 283 11.73 119.90 -89.72
C PHE A 283 11.82 121.27 -89.04
N LYS A 284 12.59 121.38 -87.95
CA LYS A 284 12.84 122.66 -87.29
C LYS A 284 13.69 123.59 -88.15
N GLN A 285 14.68 123.06 -88.87
CA GLN A 285 15.47 123.78 -89.86
C GLN A 285 14.58 124.26 -91.01
N GLU A 286 13.73 123.39 -91.56
CA GLU A 286 12.78 123.71 -92.63
C GLU A 286 11.75 124.78 -92.18
N ILE A 287 11.26 124.72 -90.94
CA ILE A 287 10.46 125.82 -90.36
C ILE A 287 11.25 127.12 -90.32
N THR A 288 12.52 127.08 -89.95
CA THR A 288 13.38 128.27 -89.86
C THR A 288 13.64 128.83 -91.26
N ASP A 289 13.95 127.98 -92.23
CA ASP A 289 14.15 128.34 -93.64
C ASP A 289 12.85 128.92 -94.23
N LEU A 290 11.67 128.37 -93.90
CA LEU A 290 10.37 128.91 -94.27
C LEU A 290 10.09 130.27 -93.61
N GLN A 291 10.52 130.47 -92.36
CA GLN A 291 10.44 131.76 -91.67
C GLN A 291 11.39 132.80 -92.29
N ASP A 292 12.59 132.40 -92.70
CA ASP A 292 13.56 133.26 -93.39
C ASP A 292 13.11 133.59 -94.81
N LEU A 293 12.51 132.64 -95.53
CA LEU A 293 11.86 132.88 -96.81
C LEU A 293 10.67 133.84 -96.66
N LYS A 294 9.90 133.72 -95.58
CA LYS A 294 8.82 134.65 -95.21
C LYS A 294 9.38 136.04 -94.89
N HIS A 295 10.52 136.15 -94.21
CA HIS A 295 11.19 137.42 -93.97
C HIS A 295 11.79 138.03 -95.26
N GLN A 296 12.29 137.24 -96.20
CA GLN A 296 12.72 137.72 -97.52
C GLN A 296 11.54 138.15 -98.42
N THR A 297 10.40 137.47 -98.37
CA THR A 297 9.20 137.90 -99.08
C THR A 297 8.53 139.12 -98.43
N SER A 298 8.65 139.28 -97.11
CA SER A 298 8.31 140.53 -96.40
C SER A 298 9.21 141.69 -96.83
N LEU A 299 10.53 141.47 -96.92
CA LEU A 299 11.51 142.50 -97.31
C LEU A 299 11.43 142.90 -98.80
N ASN A 300 10.96 142.00 -99.67
CA ASN A 300 10.69 142.30 -101.09
C ASN A 300 9.30 142.94 -101.31
N LYS A 301 8.32 142.71 -100.43
CA LYS A 301 7.05 143.46 -100.41
C LYS A 301 7.23 144.88 -99.90
N ASP A 302 8.09 145.10 -98.90
CA ASP A 302 8.34 146.44 -98.34
C ASP A 302 9.15 147.38 -99.26
N LYS A 303 9.84 146.85 -100.28
CA LYS A 303 10.50 147.63 -101.35
C LYS A 303 9.59 147.96 -102.55
N GLN A 304 8.44 147.31 -102.69
CA GLN A 304 7.41 147.70 -103.67
C GLN A 304 6.28 148.54 -103.05
N LEU A 305 6.09 148.50 -101.72
CA LEU A 305 5.10 149.30 -101.00
C LEU A 305 5.55 150.71 -100.62
N THR A 306 6.84 151.06 -100.73
CA THR A 306 7.36 152.42 -100.45
C THR A 306 7.28 153.40 -101.64
N LEU A 307 6.84 152.98 -102.83
CA LEU A 307 6.62 153.86 -103.99
C LEU A 307 5.14 154.05 -104.39
N ALA A 308 4.22 153.29 -103.78
CA ALA A 308 2.78 153.40 -104.00
C ALA A 308 2.03 154.03 -102.80
N HIS A 309 2.68 154.18 -101.64
CA HIS A 309 2.09 154.75 -100.41
C HIS A 309 2.31 156.28 -100.26
N MET A 310 2.47 156.99 -101.38
CA MET A 310 2.33 158.47 -101.48
C MET A 310 1.18 158.89 -102.42
N LYS A 311 0.33 157.95 -102.85
CA LYS A 311 -0.88 158.29 -103.60
C LYS A 311 -2.08 157.56 -103.01
N ALA A 312 -2.80 158.36 -102.24
CA ALA A 312 -4.19 158.16 -101.86
C ALA A 312 -4.38 157.20 -100.67
N GLU A 313 -4.88 157.64 -99.51
CA GLU A 313 -5.81 158.77 -99.33
C GLU A 313 -6.85 158.80 -100.46
N HIS A 314 -7.45 157.64 -100.71
CA HIS A 314 -8.80 157.55 -101.22
C HIS A 314 -9.43 156.35 -100.54
N GLU A 315 -10.36 156.69 -99.65
CA GLU A 315 -11.55 155.92 -99.36
C GLU A 315 -11.33 154.54 -98.72
N ALA A 316 -11.64 154.45 -97.44
CA ALA A 316 -13.03 154.24 -97.03
C ALA A 316 -13.52 152.94 -97.68
N LEU A 317 -13.37 151.86 -96.93
CA LEU A 317 -14.43 151.34 -96.07
C LEU A 317 -15.00 150.11 -96.77
N GLN A 318 -15.59 149.28 -95.92
CA GLN A 318 -16.80 148.53 -96.22
C GLN A 318 -16.65 147.03 -96.39
N SER A 319 -17.05 146.40 -95.29
CA SER A 319 -17.77 145.12 -95.18
C SER A 319 -16.93 143.85 -95.12
N GLU A 320 -16.95 143.14 -93.99
CA GLU A 320 -18.04 142.33 -93.43
C GLU A 320 -18.28 141.01 -94.17
N LEU A 321 -18.42 139.95 -93.34
CA LEU A 321 -19.08 138.68 -93.60
C LEU A 321 -18.33 137.74 -94.57
N CYS A 322 -18.27 136.43 -94.39
CA CYS A 322 -19.09 135.50 -93.63
C CYS A 322 -18.28 134.17 -93.56
N ALA A 323 -18.29 133.47 -92.43
CA ALA A 323 -18.98 132.20 -92.25
C ALA A 323 -18.46 131.00 -93.08
N ILE A 324 -18.24 129.87 -92.40
CA ILE A 324 -19.03 128.63 -92.56
C ILE A 324 -18.33 127.45 -91.84
N ARG A 325 -19.13 126.84 -90.97
CA ARG A 325 -19.14 125.53 -90.28
C ARG A 325 -19.05 124.31 -91.27
N PRO A 326 -19.45 123.06 -90.95
CA PRO A 326 -19.16 122.06 -89.89
C PRO A 326 -18.78 120.66 -90.50
N MET A 327 -18.70 119.59 -89.68
CA MET A 327 -19.35 118.25 -89.82
C MET A 327 -18.48 117.09 -89.29
N LEU A 328 -18.91 116.29 -88.28
CA LEU A 328 -19.88 115.15 -88.29
C LEU A 328 -19.23 113.88 -88.90
N VAL A 329 -19.20 112.68 -88.26
CA VAL A 329 -20.30 111.67 -88.24
C VAL A 329 -19.84 110.33 -87.57
N VAL A 330 -20.66 109.81 -86.62
CA VAL A 330 -21.27 108.43 -86.47
C VAL A 330 -20.33 107.21 -86.23
N SER A 331 -20.49 106.31 -85.23
CA SER A 331 -21.53 105.26 -85.01
C SER A 331 -21.24 104.51 -83.68
N ASN A 332 -22.20 104.25 -82.77
CA ASN A 332 -23.08 103.08 -82.58
C ASN A 332 -22.47 101.69 -82.20
N THR A 333 -23.03 101.15 -81.10
CA THR A 333 -23.25 99.74 -80.67
C THR A 333 -22.08 98.78 -80.36
N ASN A 334 -21.97 98.32 -79.09
CA ASN A 334 -21.85 96.88 -78.77
C ASN A 334 -22.00 96.55 -77.26
N PRO A 335 -22.99 95.73 -76.83
CA PRO A 335 -23.04 95.11 -75.51
C PRO A 335 -22.71 93.61 -75.61
N GLU A 336 -21.42 93.25 -75.76
CA GLU A 336 -21.06 91.82 -75.85
C GLU A 336 -19.65 91.48 -75.35
N LEU A 337 -19.26 92.04 -74.20
CA LEU A 337 -17.99 91.71 -73.53
C LEU A 337 -18.14 91.28 -72.06
N GLU A 338 -19.32 90.82 -71.61
CA GLU A 338 -19.53 90.34 -70.22
C GLU A 338 -19.92 88.85 -70.08
N ARG A 339 -19.76 88.03 -71.13
CA ARG A 339 -19.94 86.56 -71.01
C ARG A 339 -18.63 85.76 -70.96
N GLY A 340 -17.52 86.34 -71.39
CA GLY A 340 -16.20 85.70 -71.34
C GLY A 340 -15.54 85.76 -69.96
N GLU A 341 -15.64 86.92 -69.29
CA GLU A 341 -15.03 87.14 -67.98
C GLU A 341 -15.80 86.44 -66.86
N THR A 342 -17.13 86.47 -66.91
CA THR A 342 -17.98 85.80 -65.92
C THR A 342 -17.83 84.27 -65.94
N ARG A 343 -17.55 83.67 -67.12
CA ARG A 343 -17.23 82.22 -67.25
C ARG A 343 -15.84 81.88 -66.72
N LYS A 344 -14.84 82.75 -66.91
CA LYS A 344 -13.49 82.59 -66.35
C LYS A 344 -13.49 82.72 -64.82
N ILE A 345 -14.28 83.65 -64.29
CA ILE A 345 -14.44 83.84 -62.84
C ILE A 345 -15.19 82.66 -62.21
N THR A 346 -16.26 82.14 -62.83
CA THR A 346 -16.96 80.95 -62.30
C THR A 346 -16.12 79.67 -62.39
N THR A 347 -15.30 79.49 -63.44
CA THR A 347 -14.36 78.35 -63.49
C THR A 347 -13.21 78.50 -62.51
N ALA A 348 -12.69 79.71 -62.29
CA ALA A 348 -11.67 79.97 -61.27
C ALA A 348 -12.21 79.76 -59.85
N LEU A 349 -13.43 80.21 -59.56
CA LEU A 349 -14.10 79.99 -58.27
C LEU A 349 -14.38 78.51 -58.01
N LYS A 350 -14.87 77.78 -59.02
CA LYS A 350 -15.10 76.33 -58.88
C LYS A 350 -13.80 75.56 -58.66
N LYS A 351 -12.72 75.93 -59.35
CA LYS A 351 -11.38 75.35 -59.13
C LYS A 351 -10.83 75.69 -57.74
N ALA A 352 -11.09 76.90 -57.23
CA ALA A 352 -10.72 77.28 -55.87
C ALA A 352 -11.53 76.50 -54.81
N GLU A 353 -12.82 76.27 -55.03
CA GLU A 353 -13.67 75.44 -54.16
C GLU A 353 -13.22 73.98 -54.13
N ASP A 354 -12.88 73.39 -55.28
CA ASP A 354 -12.37 72.02 -55.36
C ASP A 354 -11.01 71.87 -54.65
N LEU A 355 -10.11 72.86 -54.79
CA LEU A 355 -8.85 72.90 -54.05
C LEU A 355 -9.08 73.03 -52.53
N LEU A 356 -10.04 73.86 -52.12
CA LEU A 356 -10.37 74.03 -50.71
C LEU A 356 -11.04 72.78 -50.12
N ALA A 357 -11.84 72.05 -50.90
CA ALA A 357 -12.41 70.77 -50.51
C ALA A 357 -11.33 69.68 -50.34
N THR A 358 -10.35 69.62 -51.24
CA THR A 358 -9.23 68.67 -51.13
C THR A 358 -8.32 68.99 -49.95
N GLU A 359 -8.04 70.27 -49.67
CA GLU A 359 -7.31 70.68 -48.46
C GLU A 359 -8.08 70.34 -47.18
N ARG A 360 -9.39 70.59 -47.13
CA ARG A 360 -10.23 70.20 -45.98
C ARG A 360 -10.20 68.70 -45.72
N LEU A 361 -10.26 67.88 -46.77
CA LEU A 361 -10.14 66.43 -46.64
C LEU A 361 -8.76 66.01 -46.13
N ARG A 362 -7.69 66.64 -46.62
CA ARG A 362 -6.32 66.41 -46.15
C ARG A 362 -6.17 66.76 -44.67
N PHE A 363 -6.67 67.92 -44.24
CA PHE A 363 -6.63 68.32 -42.83
C PHE A 363 -7.45 67.37 -41.94
N GLN A 364 -8.60 66.88 -42.39
CA GLN A 364 -9.36 65.88 -41.63
C GLN A 364 -8.60 64.56 -41.49
N GLN A 365 -7.91 64.11 -42.55
CA GLN A 365 -7.06 62.92 -42.49
C GLN A 365 -5.88 63.13 -41.54
N GLU A 366 -5.24 64.29 -41.56
CA GLU A 366 -4.13 64.65 -40.66
C GLU A 366 -4.57 64.71 -39.18
N ILE A 367 -5.76 65.25 -38.91
CA ILE A 367 -6.33 65.23 -37.55
C ILE A 367 -6.56 63.79 -37.08
N LYS A 368 -7.09 62.92 -37.96
CA LYS A 368 -7.33 61.52 -37.63
C LYS A 368 -6.02 60.78 -37.36
N THR A 369 -5.00 60.95 -38.19
CA THR A 369 -3.69 60.30 -37.97
C THR A 369 -3.03 60.79 -36.68
N LEU A 370 -3.15 62.08 -36.35
CA LEU A 370 -2.64 62.62 -35.09
C LEU A 370 -3.38 62.05 -33.88
N GLN A 371 -4.69 61.81 -33.98
CA GLN A 371 -5.46 61.14 -32.92
C GLN A 371 -5.02 59.68 -32.76
N ASP A 372 -4.82 58.95 -33.86
CA ASP A 372 -4.32 57.57 -33.83
C ASP A 372 -2.92 57.48 -33.20
N VAL A 373 -2.01 58.40 -33.55
CA VAL A 373 -0.68 58.50 -32.94
C VAL A 373 -0.77 58.84 -31.46
N LYS A 374 -1.69 59.71 -31.04
CA LYS A 374 -1.92 60.03 -29.62
C LYS A 374 -2.42 58.80 -28.85
N HIS A 375 -3.33 58.02 -29.42
CA HIS A 375 -3.78 56.77 -28.79
C HIS A 375 -2.64 55.76 -28.72
N GLN A 376 -1.89 55.57 -29.79
CA GLN A 376 -0.75 54.64 -29.82
C GLN A 376 0.36 55.02 -28.83
N THR A 377 0.64 56.31 -28.66
CA THR A 377 1.63 56.77 -27.68
C THR A 377 1.15 56.56 -26.24
N SER A 378 -0.15 56.70 -25.97
CA SER A 378 -0.71 56.40 -24.65
C SER A 378 -0.65 54.90 -24.31
N THR A 379 -1.00 54.03 -25.25
CA THR A 379 -0.94 52.57 -25.05
C THR A 379 0.51 52.08 -24.92
N ASN A 380 1.43 52.61 -25.72
CA ASN A 380 2.86 52.29 -25.60
C ASN A 380 3.41 52.71 -24.23
N LYS A 381 2.96 53.84 -23.66
CA LYS A 381 3.38 54.28 -22.33
C LYS A 381 2.85 53.38 -21.23
N GLU A 382 1.60 52.91 -21.32
CA GLU A 382 1.04 51.93 -20.39
C GLU A 382 1.77 50.58 -20.47
N GLN A 383 2.04 50.09 -21.67
CA GLN A 383 2.83 48.88 -21.89
C GLN A 383 4.24 49.00 -21.32
N GLN A 384 4.89 50.16 -21.49
CA GLN A 384 6.21 50.40 -20.92
C GLN A 384 6.19 50.39 -19.39
N MET A 385 5.17 51.00 -18.75
CA MET A 385 5.03 50.96 -17.29
C MET A 385 4.77 49.55 -16.78
N ALA A 386 3.94 48.76 -17.47
CA ALA A 386 3.69 47.36 -17.12
C ALA A 386 4.97 46.51 -17.24
N LEU A 387 5.78 46.73 -18.28
CA LEU A 387 7.05 46.03 -18.46
C LEU A 387 8.05 46.36 -17.34
N GLU A 388 8.17 47.62 -16.93
CA GLU A 388 9.05 48.01 -15.83
C GLU A 388 8.57 47.44 -14.48
N HIS A 389 7.25 47.35 -14.26
CA HIS A 389 6.70 46.66 -13.09
C HIS A 389 7.09 45.17 -13.05
N ILE A 390 6.90 44.46 -14.17
CA ILE A 390 7.27 43.04 -14.29
C ILE A 390 8.78 42.84 -14.07
N LYS A 391 9.63 43.74 -14.58
CA LYS A 391 11.08 43.69 -14.33
C LYS A 391 11.42 43.86 -12.84
N ALA A 392 10.75 44.79 -12.15
CA ALA A 392 10.96 45.02 -10.72
C ALA A 392 10.54 43.79 -9.89
N GLU A 393 9.40 43.18 -10.21
CA GLU A 393 8.89 41.97 -9.55
C GLU A 393 9.82 40.77 -9.78
N ASN A 394 10.26 40.54 -11.01
CA ASN A 394 11.23 39.49 -11.32
C ASN A 394 12.56 39.68 -10.58
N LYS A 395 13.01 40.93 -10.41
CA LYS A 395 14.21 41.24 -9.64
C LYS A 395 14.02 40.93 -8.15
N ALA A 396 12.85 41.22 -7.58
CA ALA A 396 12.51 40.85 -6.22
C ALA A 396 12.49 39.32 -6.03
N LEU A 397 11.81 38.60 -6.93
CA LEU A 397 11.78 37.13 -6.92
C LEU A 397 13.17 36.50 -7.07
N GLN A 398 14.02 37.05 -7.94
CA GLN A 398 15.42 36.61 -8.05
C GLN A 398 16.19 36.81 -6.74
N SER A 399 15.96 37.91 -6.03
CA SER A 399 16.60 38.15 -4.74
C SER A 399 16.12 37.17 -3.66
N GLU A 400 14.83 36.84 -3.61
CA GLU A 400 14.29 35.81 -2.71
C GLU A 400 14.86 34.41 -3.02
N LEU A 401 14.91 34.04 -4.30
CA LEU A 401 15.52 32.79 -4.74
C LEU A 401 17.01 32.71 -4.38
N CYS A 402 17.72 33.84 -4.37
CA CYS A 402 19.12 33.90 -3.96
C CYS A 402 19.29 33.53 -2.47
N VAL A 403 18.33 33.88 -1.61
CA VAL A 403 18.32 33.54 -0.18
C VAL A 403 17.87 32.10 0.06
N LEU A 404 16.88 31.61 -0.69
CA LEU A 404 16.35 30.25 -0.50
C LEU A 404 17.30 29.15 -1.00
N ARG A 405 18.09 29.42 -2.05
CA ARG A 405 19.03 28.44 -2.63
C ARG A 405 20.04 27.88 -1.61
N PRO A 406 20.77 28.69 -0.82
CA PRO A 406 21.68 28.17 0.19
C PRO A 406 20.94 27.45 1.33
N MET A 407 19.75 27.92 1.74
CA MET A 407 18.94 27.23 2.75
C MET A 407 18.53 25.82 2.30
N LEU A 408 18.14 25.67 1.04
CA LEU A 408 17.83 24.36 0.46
C LEU A 408 19.08 23.46 0.41
N GLY A 409 20.26 24.04 0.12
CA GLY A 409 21.54 23.34 0.18
C GLY A 409 21.83 22.79 1.58
N VAL A 410 21.65 23.60 2.63
CA VAL A 410 21.83 23.18 4.03
C VAL A 410 20.82 22.11 4.43
N ALA A 411 19.55 22.28 4.05
CA ALA A 411 18.51 21.28 4.32
C ALA A 411 18.84 19.93 3.66
N LYS A 412 19.30 19.96 2.40
CA LYS A 412 19.74 18.75 1.68
C LYS A 412 20.90 18.06 2.40
N THR A 413 21.94 18.80 2.80
CA THR A 413 23.08 18.21 3.51
C THR A 413 22.69 17.64 4.87
N ASN A 414 21.75 18.26 5.57
CA ASN A 414 21.26 17.75 6.85
C ASN A 414 20.52 16.41 6.67
N VAL A 415 19.65 16.31 5.67
CA VAL A 415 18.95 15.05 5.35
C VAL A 415 19.94 13.96 4.94
N GLU A 416 20.96 14.28 4.14
CA GLU A 416 22.01 13.32 3.76
C GLU A 416 22.80 12.83 4.98
N LEU A 417 23.14 13.72 5.92
CA LEU A 417 23.83 13.35 7.16
C LEU A 417 22.96 12.50 8.09
N GLU A 418 21.66 12.80 8.22
CA GLU A 418 20.71 11.97 8.97
C GLU A 418 20.61 10.57 8.34
N LEU A 419 20.48 10.48 7.01
CA LEU A 419 20.39 9.20 6.30
C LEU A 419 21.66 8.35 6.50
N GLU A 420 22.84 8.96 6.41
CA GLU A 420 24.13 8.31 6.66
C GLU A 420 24.22 7.80 8.10
N SER A 421 23.68 8.55 9.07
CA SER A 421 23.59 8.14 10.48
C SER A 421 22.70 6.92 10.67
N TYR A 422 21.50 6.92 10.08
CA TYR A 422 20.58 5.77 10.10
C TYR A 422 21.21 4.52 9.47
N LEU A 423 21.86 4.66 8.31
CA LEU A 423 22.54 3.54 7.65
C LEU A 423 23.70 2.97 8.49
N LYS A 424 24.43 3.82 9.22
CA LYS A 424 25.47 3.35 10.16
C LYS A 424 24.86 2.56 11.32
N LEU A 425 23.72 2.99 11.85
CA LEU A 425 23.01 2.28 12.91
C LEU A 425 22.54 0.90 12.43
N GLU A 426 21.86 0.83 11.28
CA GLU A 426 21.40 -0.44 10.68
C GLU A 426 22.55 -1.40 10.39
N ARG A 427 23.67 -0.90 9.84
CA ARG A 427 24.88 -1.72 9.65
C ARG A 427 25.42 -2.25 10.97
N GLY A 428 25.36 -1.45 12.03
CA GLY A 428 25.74 -1.85 13.38
C GLY A 428 24.86 -2.98 13.93
N GLU A 429 23.54 -2.86 13.79
CA GLU A 429 22.60 -3.90 14.21
C GLU A 429 22.74 -5.17 13.38
N THR A 430 22.90 -5.06 12.06
CA THR A 430 23.14 -6.20 11.17
C THR A 430 24.42 -6.96 11.57
N ARG A 431 25.49 -6.25 11.95
CA ARG A 431 26.71 -6.87 12.48
C ARG A 431 26.47 -7.63 13.78
N LYS A 432 25.67 -7.07 14.71
CA LYS A 432 25.29 -7.74 15.96
C LYS A 432 24.48 -9.01 15.70
N ILE A 433 23.50 -8.95 14.78
CA ILE A 433 22.67 -10.10 14.41
C ILE A 433 23.52 -11.20 13.76
N THR A 434 24.38 -10.84 12.81
CA THR A 434 25.25 -11.82 12.12
C THR A 434 26.27 -12.46 13.04
N THR A 435 26.85 -11.72 14.01
CA THR A 435 27.72 -12.32 15.04
C THR A 435 26.96 -13.23 16.00
N ALA A 436 25.73 -12.87 16.39
CA ALA A 436 24.88 -13.73 17.22
C ALA A 436 24.49 -15.03 16.49
N LEU A 437 24.11 -14.94 15.20
CA LEU A 437 23.80 -16.10 14.37
C LEU A 437 25.00 -17.04 14.23
N LYS A 438 26.19 -16.49 13.93
CA LYS A 438 27.40 -17.29 13.83
C LYS A 438 27.73 -18.01 15.14
N LYS A 439 27.56 -17.34 16.28
CA LYS A 439 27.75 -17.96 17.60
C LYS A 439 26.74 -19.10 17.85
N ALA A 440 25.49 -18.93 17.43
CA ALA A 440 24.47 -19.97 17.52
C ALA A 440 24.77 -21.17 16.61
N GLU A 441 25.26 -20.92 15.39
CA GLU A 441 25.72 -21.96 14.46
C GLU A 441 26.89 -22.78 15.03
N ASP A 442 27.89 -22.10 15.62
CA ASP A 442 29.04 -22.76 16.25
C ASP A 442 28.62 -23.62 17.45
N LEU A 443 27.66 -23.15 18.26
CA LEU A 443 27.08 -23.92 19.37
C LEU A 443 26.34 -25.17 18.86
N LEU A 444 25.48 -25.02 17.85
CA LEU A 444 24.78 -26.15 17.22
C LEU A 444 25.74 -27.15 16.58
N ALA A 445 26.83 -26.68 15.98
CA ALA A 445 27.86 -27.57 15.43
C ALA A 445 28.54 -28.39 16.54
N THR A 446 28.78 -27.77 17.70
CA THR A 446 29.36 -28.42 18.88
C THR A 446 28.41 -29.48 19.46
N GLU A 447 27.13 -29.14 19.64
CA GLU A 447 26.09 -30.07 20.11
C GLU A 447 25.93 -31.27 19.15
N ARG A 448 25.91 -31.02 17.83
CA ARG A 448 25.86 -32.09 16.82
C ARG A 448 27.06 -33.03 16.91
N LEU A 449 28.23 -32.52 17.26
CA LEU A 449 29.44 -33.32 17.40
C LEU A 449 29.41 -34.16 18.69
N GLN A 450 28.93 -33.58 19.79
CA GLN A 450 28.67 -34.31 21.05
C GLN A 450 27.64 -35.42 20.85
N PHE A 451 26.51 -35.13 20.19
CA PHE A 451 25.48 -36.13 19.92
C PHE A 451 25.98 -37.26 19.02
N LYS A 452 26.83 -36.94 18.02
CA LYS A 452 27.50 -37.98 17.22
C LYS A 452 28.43 -38.85 18.07
N GLN A 453 29.16 -38.26 19.01
CA GLN A 453 30.02 -39.02 19.92
C GLN A 453 29.18 -39.95 20.82
N GLU A 454 28.10 -39.44 21.42
CA GLU A 454 27.18 -40.25 22.23
C GLU A 454 26.58 -41.43 21.44
N ILE A 455 26.21 -41.21 20.18
CA ILE A 455 25.73 -42.30 19.31
C ILE A 455 26.83 -43.35 19.11
N THR A 456 28.07 -42.95 18.84
CA THR A 456 29.19 -43.87 18.67
C THR A 456 29.44 -44.67 19.95
N ASP A 457 29.47 -43.99 21.11
CA ASP A 457 29.66 -44.62 22.42
C ASP A 457 28.54 -45.64 22.73
N LEU A 458 27.29 -45.32 22.39
CA LEU A 458 26.15 -46.23 22.53
C LEU A 458 26.24 -47.44 21.59
N GLN A 459 26.76 -47.25 20.36
CA GLN A 459 26.99 -48.35 19.42
C GLN A 459 28.10 -49.29 19.92
N ASP A 460 29.20 -48.73 20.42
CA ASP A 460 30.29 -49.51 21.00
C ASP A 460 29.83 -50.29 22.24
N LEU A 461 29.04 -49.67 23.12
CA LEU A 461 28.45 -50.34 24.28
C LEU A 461 27.52 -51.49 23.87
N LYS A 462 26.73 -51.30 22.80
CA LYS A 462 25.86 -52.35 22.24
C LYS A 462 26.68 -53.53 21.72
N HIS A 463 27.81 -53.27 21.05
CA HIS A 463 28.72 -54.33 20.58
C HIS A 463 29.43 -55.08 21.72
N GLN A 464 29.62 -54.44 22.88
CA GLN A 464 30.20 -55.11 24.06
C GLN A 464 29.19 -55.93 24.88
N THR A 465 27.91 -55.57 24.85
CA THR A 465 26.86 -56.22 25.65
C THR A 465 26.16 -57.39 24.95
N PHE A 466 26.27 -57.48 23.63
CA PHE A 466 25.73 -58.58 22.83
C PHE A 466 26.79 -59.11 21.83
N PRO A 467 27.69 -60.01 22.28
CA PRO A 467 28.66 -60.67 21.40
C PRO A 467 28.01 -61.64 20.40
#